data_AF-G0GFY4-F1
#
_entry.id   AF-G0GFY4-F1
#
_cell.length_a   1.000
_cell.length_b   1.000
_cell.length_c   1.000
_cell.angle_alpha   90.00
_cell.angle_beta   90.00
_cell.angle_gamma   90.00
#
_symmetry.space_group_name_H-M   'P 1'
#
loop_
_entity.id
_entity.type
_entity.pdbx_description
1 polymer ?
#
loop_
_entity_poly.entity_id
_entity_poly.type
_entity_poly.pdbx_seq_one_letter_code
_entity_poly.pdbx_strand_id
1 'polypeptide(L)'
;MIREEEERLIRKVLTTGRYTLSELKTLYRILSKVTHPDMTGGDGERFIRLREVYEAALRRKDLGRRGPLFLEDRTPEEVVRECGYTGEISPRLGLYLSLYRYLTLGLHSYRIRHNPALHERNERVLRAIRHWATVYDPSFLSTFEALMEEYLPGITTMKHLRWYLWGRKSFFTALRLFLKYQETGRASTGRAARDRSLWVITMGGRIPSLDPYVRMSRWLLDELAKPPLQFGSEGPHM
;
A
#
# COMPACT_ATOMS: atom_id res chain seq x y z
N MET A 1 14.93 -23.43 -29.77
CA MET A 1 14.61 -23.57 -28.33
C MET A 1 14.94 -22.31 -27.53
N ILE A 2 16.21 -21.92 -27.31
CA ILE A 2 16.53 -20.71 -26.50
C ILE A 2 15.87 -19.43 -27.06
N ARG A 3 15.85 -19.27 -28.39
CA ARG A 3 15.27 -18.09 -29.09
C ARG A 3 13.76 -17.90 -28.88
N GLU A 4 12.97 -18.97 -28.82
CA GLU A 4 11.50 -18.87 -28.65
C GLU A 4 11.13 -18.58 -27.20
N GLU A 5 11.90 -19.11 -26.25
CA GLU A 5 11.66 -18.91 -24.83
C GLU A 5 12.02 -17.48 -24.39
N GLU A 6 13.06 -16.90 -25.00
CA GLU A 6 13.44 -15.49 -24.88
C GLU A 6 12.37 -14.55 -25.45
N GLU A 7 11.88 -14.80 -26.66
CA GLU A 7 10.82 -13.98 -27.26
C GLU A 7 9.51 -14.10 -26.47
N ARG A 8 9.22 -15.28 -25.90
CA ARG A 8 8.09 -15.49 -24.99
C ARG A 8 8.26 -14.69 -23.69
N LEU A 9 9.46 -14.63 -23.12
CA LEU A 9 9.75 -13.84 -21.92
C LEU A 9 9.63 -12.33 -22.18
N ILE A 10 10.19 -11.84 -23.29
CA ILE A 10 10.09 -10.44 -23.72
C ILE A 10 8.62 -10.08 -23.98
N ARG A 11 7.87 -10.90 -24.72
CA ARG A 11 6.43 -10.68 -24.94
C ARG A 11 5.65 -10.71 -23.64
N LYS A 12 5.96 -11.63 -22.72
CA LYS A 12 5.29 -11.73 -21.41
C LYS A 12 5.53 -10.48 -20.56
N VAL A 13 6.74 -9.93 -20.55
CA VAL A 13 7.05 -8.65 -19.89
C VAL A 13 6.29 -7.50 -20.57
N LEU A 14 6.29 -7.45 -21.91
CA LEU A 14 5.61 -6.37 -22.65
C LEU A 14 4.08 -6.39 -22.54
N THR A 15 3.46 -7.58 -22.46
CA THR A 15 2.00 -7.75 -22.49
C THR A 15 1.34 -7.77 -21.11
N THR A 16 2.00 -8.32 -20.08
CA THR A 16 1.33 -8.54 -18.80
C THR A 16 1.41 -7.36 -17.83
N GLY A 17 2.37 -6.44 -17.99
CA GLY A 17 2.49 -5.23 -17.16
C GLY A 17 2.62 -5.46 -15.64
N ARG A 18 2.84 -6.72 -15.21
CA ARG A 18 2.85 -7.14 -13.81
C ARG A 18 4.21 -7.71 -13.44
N TYR A 19 5.11 -6.83 -13.00
CA TYR A 19 6.43 -7.19 -12.50
C TYR A 19 6.88 -6.19 -11.43
N THR A 20 7.49 -6.70 -10.37
CA THR A 20 8.17 -5.89 -9.36
C THR A 20 9.45 -5.27 -9.93
N LEU A 21 9.97 -4.21 -9.28
CA LEU A 21 11.24 -3.60 -9.72
C LEU A 21 12.41 -4.58 -9.65
N SER A 22 12.38 -5.47 -8.64
CA SER A 22 13.39 -6.51 -8.47
C SER A 22 13.32 -7.55 -9.59
N GLU A 23 12.12 -7.97 -9.98
CA GLU A 23 11.93 -8.89 -11.11
C GLU A 23 12.34 -8.25 -12.43
N LEU A 24 11.98 -6.98 -12.68
CA LEU A 24 12.38 -6.27 -13.89
C LEU A 24 13.90 -6.11 -14.01
N LYS A 25 14.58 -5.74 -12.91
CA LYS A 25 16.06 -5.66 -12.85
C LYS A 25 16.72 -7.01 -13.06
N THR A 26 16.17 -8.06 -12.46
CA THR A 26 16.69 -9.42 -12.58
C THR A 26 16.54 -9.94 -14.01
N LEU A 27 15.39 -9.73 -14.63
CA LEU A 27 15.11 -10.09 -16.01
C LEU A 27 16.01 -9.32 -16.98
N TYR A 28 16.15 -8.00 -16.80
CA TYR A 28 17.06 -7.20 -17.61
C TYR A 28 18.50 -7.70 -17.49
N ARG A 29 18.99 -7.95 -16.27
CA ARG A 29 20.36 -8.47 -16.05
C ARG A 29 20.60 -9.82 -16.74
N ILE A 30 19.60 -10.71 -16.74
CA ILE A 30 19.72 -12.01 -17.41
C ILE A 30 19.74 -11.81 -18.93
N LEU A 31 18.79 -11.05 -19.48
CA LEU A 31 18.66 -10.84 -20.91
C LEU A 31 19.84 -10.02 -21.47
N SER A 32 20.38 -9.06 -20.73
CA SER A 32 21.57 -8.28 -21.12
C SER A 32 22.80 -9.14 -21.29
N LYS A 33 23.00 -10.18 -20.49
CA LYS A 33 24.14 -11.12 -20.65
C LYS A 33 24.02 -11.96 -21.91
N VAL A 34 22.80 -12.28 -22.33
CA VAL A 34 22.55 -13.16 -23.48
C VAL A 34 22.42 -12.38 -24.79
N THR A 35 22.15 -11.08 -24.72
CA THR A 35 22.01 -10.20 -25.88
C THR A 35 23.22 -9.27 -26.10
N HIS A 36 24.22 -9.30 -25.20
CA HIS A 36 25.37 -8.40 -25.31
C HIS A 36 26.16 -8.66 -26.60
N PRO A 37 26.49 -7.61 -27.39
CA PRO A 37 27.25 -7.78 -28.63
C PRO A 37 28.60 -8.47 -28.39
N ASP A 38 29.33 -8.10 -27.32
CA ASP A 38 30.61 -8.73 -26.98
C ASP A 38 30.52 -10.23 -26.63
N MET A 39 29.34 -10.70 -26.20
CA MET A 39 29.12 -12.12 -25.85
C MET A 39 28.51 -12.94 -27.00
N THR A 40 27.90 -12.29 -27.99
CA THR A 40 27.15 -12.96 -29.07
C THR A 40 27.75 -12.71 -30.46
N GLY A 41 28.70 -11.78 -30.59
CA GLY A 41 29.32 -11.40 -31.86
C GLY A 41 28.37 -10.72 -32.84
N GLY A 42 27.20 -10.26 -32.38
CA GLY A 42 26.15 -9.63 -33.20
C GLY A 42 26.26 -8.10 -33.27
N ASP A 43 25.42 -7.50 -34.12
CA ASP A 43 25.33 -6.04 -34.38
C ASP A 43 24.81 -5.18 -33.20
N GLY A 44 24.44 -5.79 -32.08
CA GLY A 44 23.94 -5.10 -30.89
C GLY A 44 22.50 -4.58 -30.99
N GLU A 45 21.80 -4.77 -32.11
CA GLU A 45 20.43 -4.25 -32.32
C GLU A 45 19.46 -4.82 -31.28
N ARG A 46 19.63 -6.10 -30.91
CA ARG A 46 18.85 -6.78 -29.88
C ARG A 46 19.07 -6.21 -28.48
N PHE A 47 20.32 -5.84 -28.17
CA PHE A 47 20.67 -5.24 -26.89
C PHE A 47 20.05 -3.84 -26.76
N ILE A 48 20.08 -3.05 -27.84
CA ILE A 48 19.46 -1.73 -27.91
C ILE A 48 17.95 -1.85 -27.67
N ARG A 49 17.27 -2.75 -28.38
CA ARG A 49 15.83 -2.98 -28.23
C ARG A 49 15.45 -3.41 -26.81
N LEU A 50 16.24 -4.30 -26.19
CA LEU A 50 16.03 -4.72 -24.80
C LEU A 50 16.19 -3.54 -23.82
N ARG A 51 17.21 -2.70 -24.03
CA ARG A 51 17.45 -1.51 -23.23
C ARG A 51 16.32 -0.49 -23.36
N GLU A 52 15.85 -0.22 -24.56
CA GLU A 52 14.70 0.67 -24.80
C GLU A 52 13.44 0.18 -24.09
N VAL A 53 13.16 -1.12 -24.16
CA VAL A 53 12.01 -1.75 -23.47
C VAL A 53 12.16 -1.64 -21.95
N TYR A 54 13.34 -1.90 -21.41
CA TYR A 54 13.62 -1.78 -19.98
C TYR A 54 13.50 -0.34 -19.49
N GLU A 55 14.06 0.62 -20.22
CA GLU A 55 13.95 2.04 -19.92
C GLU A 55 12.50 2.53 -20.04
N ALA A 56 11.72 2.06 -21.02
CA ALA A 56 10.31 2.37 -21.13
C ALA A 56 9.50 1.77 -19.95
N ALA A 57 9.82 0.55 -19.52
CA ALA A 57 9.21 -0.09 -18.36
C ALA A 57 9.57 0.61 -17.04
N LEU A 58 10.81 1.09 -16.89
CA LEU A 58 11.23 1.93 -15.78
C LEU A 58 10.53 3.28 -15.79
N ARG A 59 10.45 3.95 -16.95
CA ARG A 59 9.71 5.21 -17.12
C ARG A 59 8.23 5.05 -16.78
N ARG A 60 7.59 3.94 -17.17
CA ARG A 60 6.20 3.62 -16.77
C ARG A 60 6.05 3.39 -15.26
N LYS A 61 7.06 2.81 -14.60
CA LYS A 61 7.09 2.63 -13.14
C LYS A 61 7.35 3.95 -12.41
N ASP A 62 8.18 4.83 -12.95
CA ASP A 62 8.44 6.17 -12.41
C ASP A 62 7.27 7.13 -12.66
N LEU A 63 6.55 7.01 -13.77
CA LEU A 63 5.25 7.65 -14.01
C LEU A 63 4.11 7.00 -13.18
N GLY A 64 4.31 5.78 -12.70
CA GLY A 64 3.45 5.15 -11.70
C GLY A 64 3.78 5.58 -10.26
N ARG A 65 5.00 6.07 -10.00
CA ARG A 65 5.44 6.67 -8.73
C ARG A 65 5.19 8.18 -8.68
N ARG A 66 5.30 8.86 -9.82
CA ARG A 66 4.81 10.22 -10.07
C ARG A 66 3.54 10.07 -10.88
N GLY A 67 2.43 9.75 -10.20
CA GLY A 67 1.14 9.52 -10.84
C GLY A 67 0.81 10.63 -11.86
N PRO A 68 0.06 10.33 -12.92
CA PRO A 68 -0.27 11.31 -13.94
C PRO A 68 -0.89 12.53 -13.28
N LEU A 69 -0.37 13.72 -13.61
CA LEU A 69 -0.92 15.03 -13.26
C LEU A 69 -2.31 15.29 -13.89
N PHE A 70 -3.01 14.24 -14.34
CA PHE A 70 -4.31 14.31 -14.99
C PHE A 70 -5.19 13.14 -14.53
N LEU A 71 -5.79 13.32 -13.37
CA LEU A 71 -7.14 12.85 -13.06
C LEU A 71 -7.80 14.06 -12.40
N GLU A 72 -8.19 15.01 -13.25
CA GLU A 72 -8.99 16.16 -12.88
C GLU A 72 -10.36 15.69 -12.36
N ASP A 73 -10.95 16.53 -11.52
CA ASP A 73 -12.35 16.58 -11.06
C ASP A 73 -12.75 15.93 -9.73
N ARG A 74 -11.90 15.22 -8.98
CA ARG A 74 -12.35 14.62 -7.70
C ARG A 74 -11.42 14.90 -6.54
N THR A 75 -11.90 15.70 -5.59
CA THR A 75 -11.11 16.17 -4.46
C THR A 75 -11.05 15.10 -3.35
N PRO A 76 -10.03 15.12 -2.46
CA PRO A 76 -9.90 14.22 -1.30
C PRO A 76 -11.16 14.14 -0.42
N GLU A 77 -11.95 15.21 -0.39
CA GLU A 77 -13.24 15.33 0.30
C GLU A 77 -14.29 14.39 -0.27
N GLU A 78 -14.27 14.06 -1.57
CA GLU A 78 -15.25 13.14 -2.15
C GLU A 78 -15.17 11.74 -1.53
N VAL A 79 -13.96 11.27 -1.22
CA VAL A 79 -13.75 9.98 -0.54
C VAL A 79 -14.41 9.98 0.84
N VAL A 80 -14.41 11.14 1.50
CA VAL A 80 -15.07 11.37 2.78
C VAL A 80 -16.60 11.41 2.60
N ARG A 81 -17.09 12.14 1.60
CA ARG A 81 -18.53 12.21 1.25
C ARG A 81 -19.10 10.84 0.86
N GLU A 82 -18.34 9.99 0.18
CA GLU A 82 -18.73 8.60 -0.13
C GLU A 82 -18.92 7.72 1.10
N CYS A 83 -18.34 8.12 2.23
CA CYS A 83 -18.61 7.46 3.50
C CYS A 83 -19.92 7.95 4.12
N GLY A 84 -20.69 8.82 3.46
CA GLY A 84 -21.96 9.36 3.95
C GLY A 84 -21.82 10.60 4.83
N TYR A 85 -20.59 11.12 5.03
CA TYR A 85 -20.38 12.32 5.84
C TYR A 85 -20.70 13.61 5.07
N THR A 86 -21.53 14.48 5.61
CA THR A 86 -21.97 15.73 4.95
C THR A 86 -21.50 17.03 5.61
N GLY A 87 -20.98 16.94 6.83
CA GLY A 87 -20.52 18.09 7.61
C GLY A 87 -19.17 18.68 7.15
N GLU A 88 -18.61 19.55 7.99
CA GLU A 88 -17.30 20.16 7.78
C GLU A 88 -16.17 19.13 7.96
N ILE A 89 -15.26 19.06 6.99
CA ILE A 89 -14.21 18.05 6.97
C ILE A 89 -12.93 18.63 7.57
N SER A 90 -12.67 18.31 8.84
CA SER A 90 -11.35 18.56 9.44
C SER A 90 -10.29 17.58 8.90
N PRO A 91 -8.99 17.93 8.88
CA PRO A 91 -7.94 17.03 8.41
C PRO A 91 -7.88 15.68 9.13
N ARG A 92 -8.09 15.67 10.46
CA ARG A 92 -8.14 14.45 11.28
C ARG A 92 -9.30 13.55 10.86
N LEU A 93 -10.47 14.14 10.63
CA LEU A 93 -11.66 13.43 10.16
C LEU A 93 -11.46 12.86 8.76
N GLY A 94 -10.94 13.69 7.84
CA GLY A 94 -10.68 13.29 6.46
C GLY A 94 -9.74 12.09 6.38
N LEU A 95 -8.69 12.08 7.21
CA LEU A 95 -7.79 10.93 7.31
C LEU A 95 -8.51 9.67 7.79
N TYR A 96 -9.32 9.76 8.85
CA TYR A 96 -9.97 8.58 9.44
C TYR A 96 -11.04 7.99 8.53
N LEU A 97 -11.86 8.82 7.88
CA LEU A 97 -12.86 8.33 6.94
C LEU A 97 -12.21 7.76 5.67
N SER A 98 -11.08 8.32 5.24
CA SER A 98 -10.29 7.72 4.15
C SER A 98 -9.70 6.36 4.54
N LEU A 99 -9.22 6.21 5.79
CA LEU A 99 -8.75 4.93 6.33
C LEU A 99 -9.88 3.91 6.50
N TYR A 100 -11.06 4.37 6.92
CA TYR A 100 -12.26 3.55 6.95
C TYR A 100 -12.58 2.99 5.56
N ARG A 101 -12.64 3.87 4.55
CA ARG A 101 -12.87 3.46 3.16
C ARG A 101 -11.81 2.47 2.67
N TYR A 102 -10.55 2.70 2.99
CA TYR A 102 -9.44 1.78 2.69
C TYR A 102 -9.65 0.38 3.27
N LEU A 103 -10.14 0.28 4.51
CA LEU A 103 -10.41 -1.01 5.14
C LEU A 103 -11.64 -1.71 4.53
N THR A 104 -12.72 -0.97 4.31
CA THR A 104 -13.98 -1.48 3.75
C THR A 104 -13.79 -1.99 2.33
N LEU A 105 -12.97 -1.32 1.53
CA LEU A 105 -12.62 -1.77 0.18
C LEU A 105 -11.53 -2.85 0.15
N GLY A 106 -10.97 -3.23 1.30
CA GLY A 106 -9.95 -4.28 1.38
C GLY A 106 -8.59 -3.88 0.79
N LEU A 107 -8.26 -2.59 0.74
CA LEU A 107 -7.02 -2.07 0.16
C LEU A 107 -5.75 -2.45 0.96
N HIS A 108 -5.90 -3.09 2.11
CA HIS A 108 -4.78 -3.76 2.79
C HIS A 108 -4.35 -5.07 2.12
N SER A 109 -5.12 -5.56 1.15
CA SER A 109 -4.78 -6.70 0.31
C SER A 109 -4.07 -6.24 -0.94
N TYR A 110 -2.82 -6.69 -1.12
CA TYR A 110 -2.04 -6.44 -2.35
C TYR A 110 -2.83 -6.80 -3.61
N ARG A 111 -3.50 -7.96 -3.62
CA ARG A 111 -4.31 -8.43 -4.75
C ARG A 111 -5.40 -7.42 -5.13
N ILE A 112 -6.05 -6.81 -4.14
CA ILE A 112 -7.12 -5.84 -4.39
C ILE A 112 -6.52 -4.52 -4.88
N ARG A 113 -5.46 -4.03 -4.24
CA ARG A 113 -4.78 -2.77 -4.62
C ARG A 113 -4.34 -2.76 -6.08
N HIS A 114 -3.73 -3.86 -6.52
CA HIS A 114 -3.17 -4.00 -7.86
C HIS A 114 -4.13 -4.62 -8.88
N ASN A 115 -5.43 -4.69 -8.57
CA ASN A 115 -6.43 -5.12 -9.55
C ASN A 115 -6.62 -4.02 -10.62
N PRO A 116 -6.32 -4.27 -11.91
CA PRO A 116 -6.43 -3.27 -12.96
C PRO A 116 -7.84 -2.70 -13.12
N ALA A 117 -8.87 -3.54 -12.94
CA ALA A 117 -10.28 -3.11 -13.08
C ALA A 117 -10.73 -2.15 -11.98
N LEU A 118 -9.98 -2.06 -10.87
CA LEU A 118 -10.31 -1.22 -9.72
C LEU A 118 -9.24 -0.14 -9.48
N HIS A 119 -8.27 -0.02 -10.38
CA HIS A 119 -7.06 0.76 -10.16
C HIS A 119 -7.37 2.24 -9.85
N GLU A 120 -8.18 2.88 -10.69
CA GLU A 120 -8.56 4.28 -10.53
C GLU A 120 -9.25 4.55 -9.19
N ARG A 121 -10.27 3.73 -8.85
CA ARG A 121 -10.98 3.80 -7.57
C ARG A 121 -10.02 3.65 -6.38
N ASN A 122 -9.11 2.68 -6.45
CA ASN A 122 -8.17 2.39 -5.37
C ASN A 122 -7.15 3.54 -5.21
N GLU A 123 -6.58 4.03 -6.30
CA GLU A 123 -5.63 5.15 -6.28
C GLU A 123 -6.27 6.43 -5.76
N ARG A 124 -7.55 6.67 -6.06
CA ARG A 124 -8.31 7.79 -5.48
C ARG A 124 -8.34 7.74 -3.95
N VAL A 125 -8.64 6.58 -3.36
CA VAL A 125 -8.64 6.42 -1.89
C VAL A 125 -7.24 6.59 -1.32
N LEU A 126 -6.21 6.05 -1.98
CA LEU A 126 -4.82 6.20 -1.53
C LEU A 126 -4.35 7.66 -1.61
N ARG A 127 -4.72 8.39 -2.67
CA ARG A 127 -4.45 9.84 -2.78
C ARG A 127 -5.14 10.64 -1.69
N ALA A 128 -6.40 10.32 -1.35
CA ALA A 128 -7.09 10.98 -0.25
C ALA A 128 -6.39 10.74 1.09
N ILE A 129 -5.96 9.50 1.38
CA ILE A 129 -5.17 9.20 2.59
C ILE A 129 -3.88 10.02 2.61
N ARG A 130 -3.13 10.05 1.50
CA ARG A 130 -1.88 10.82 1.41
C ARG A 130 -2.10 12.31 1.63
N HIS A 131 -3.14 12.87 1.02
CA HIS A 131 -3.51 14.28 1.19
C HIS A 131 -3.81 14.60 2.66
N TRP A 132 -4.76 13.90 3.27
CA TRP A 132 -5.16 14.16 4.65
C TRP A 132 -4.03 13.87 5.65
N ALA A 133 -3.22 12.85 5.39
CA ALA A 133 -2.02 12.58 6.18
C ALA A 133 -1.00 13.71 6.10
N THR A 134 -0.77 14.27 4.92
CA THR A 134 0.19 15.38 4.73
C THR A 134 -0.23 16.61 5.54
N VAL A 135 -1.53 16.90 5.60
CA VAL A 135 -2.06 18.06 6.31
C VAL A 135 -2.17 17.81 7.82
N TYR A 136 -2.57 16.61 8.24
CA TYR A 136 -2.82 16.30 9.64
C TYR A 136 -1.58 15.81 10.40
N ASP A 137 -0.87 14.83 9.84
CA ASP A 137 0.26 14.15 10.50
C ASP A 137 1.22 13.53 9.46
N PRO A 138 2.27 14.27 9.05
CA PRO A 138 3.27 13.77 8.11
C PRO A 138 4.04 12.54 8.61
N SER A 139 4.13 12.34 9.93
CA SER A 139 4.81 11.17 10.49
C SER A 139 4.02 9.89 10.22
N PHE A 140 2.69 9.98 10.28
CA PHE A 140 1.79 8.91 9.86
C PHE A 140 2.00 8.53 8.39
N LEU A 141 2.13 9.53 7.49
CA LEU A 141 2.29 9.27 6.06
C LEU A 141 3.48 8.36 5.77
N SER A 142 4.65 8.67 6.35
CA SER A 142 5.86 7.86 6.18
C SER A 142 5.67 6.40 6.63
N THR A 143 4.92 6.20 7.71
CA THR A 143 4.61 4.88 8.26
C THR A 143 3.60 4.13 7.39
N PHE A 144 2.60 4.84 6.88
CA PHE A 144 1.59 4.28 6.00
C PHE A 144 2.20 3.82 4.67
N GLU A 145 3.09 4.60 4.08
CA GLU A 145 3.79 4.22 2.85
C GLU A 145 4.66 2.98 3.05
N ALA A 146 5.39 2.89 4.17
CA ALA A 146 6.15 1.68 4.50
C ALA A 146 5.26 0.44 4.61
N LEU A 147 4.07 0.56 5.21
CA LEU A 147 3.09 -0.52 5.29
C LEU A 147 2.52 -0.92 3.92
N MET A 148 2.48 0.03 2.98
CA MET A 148 1.95 -0.17 1.64
C MET A 148 2.96 -0.82 0.68
N GLU A 149 4.25 -0.51 0.84
CA GLU A 149 5.35 -1.08 0.05
C GLU A 149 5.70 -2.53 0.45
N GLU A 150 5.31 -2.97 1.64
CA GLU A 150 5.67 -4.29 2.14
C GLU A 150 4.97 -5.42 1.35
N TYR A 151 5.75 -6.06 0.47
CA TYR A 151 5.37 -7.29 -0.22
C TYR A 151 6.20 -8.45 0.31
N LEU A 152 5.55 -9.31 1.10
CA LEU A 152 6.09 -10.55 1.68
C LEU A 152 7.50 -10.38 2.28
N PRO A 153 7.62 -10.21 3.60
CA PRO A 153 8.94 -10.10 4.20
C PRO A 153 9.74 -11.37 3.95
N GLY A 154 11.07 -11.24 3.97
CA GLY A 154 12.04 -12.33 3.84
C GLY A 154 11.99 -13.30 5.03
N ILE A 155 10.82 -13.90 5.26
CA ILE A 155 10.53 -14.80 6.35
C ILE A 155 11.09 -16.17 5.99
N THR A 156 12.06 -16.61 6.79
CA THR A 156 12.78 -17.87 6.57
C THR A 156 12.13 -19.08 7.22
N THR A 157 11.19 -18.89 8.16
CA THR A 157 10.58 -20.01 8.92
C THR A 157 9.05 -19.94 8.96
N MET A 158 8.40 -21.10 8.99
CA MET A 158 6.93 -21.22 9.16
C MET A 158 6.44 -20.65 10.50
N LYS A 159 7.27 -20.67 11.54
CA LYS A 159 6.97 -20.05 12.84
C LYS A 159 6.88 -18.52 12.69
N HIS A 160 7.90 -17.91 12.09
CA HIS A 160 7.92 -16.47 11.82
C HIS A 160 6.79 -16.05 10.87
N LEU A 161 6.46 -16.88 9.87
CA LEU A 161 5.34 -16.61 8.96
C LEU A 161 4.01 -16.56 9.71
N ARG A 162 3.73 -17.56 10.55
CA ARG A 162 2.51 -17.59 11.37
C ARG A 162 2.39 -16.36 12.25
N TRP A 163 3.47 -16.01 12.93
CA TRP A 163 3.48 -14.86 13.82
C TRP A 163 3.34 -13.53 13.07
N TYR A 164 3.99 -13.38 11.92
CA TYR A 164 3.80 -12.23 11.04
C TYR A 164 2.33 -12.09 10.61
N LEU A 165 1.72 -13.18 10.14
CA LEU A 165 0.31 -13.20 9.75
C LEU A 165 -0.61 -12.85 10.92
N TRP A 166 -0.31 -13.35 12.12
CA TRP A 166 -1.06 -12.99 13.32
C TRP A 166 -0.87 -11.52 13.72
N GLY A 167 0.33 -10.98 13.61
CA GLY A 167 0.64 -9.56 13.86
C GLY A 167 -0.13 -8.65 12.92
N ARG A 168 -0.02 -8.93 11.62
CA ARG A 168 -0.79 -8.27 10.58
C ARG A 168 -2.29 -8.33 10.86
N LYS A 169 -2.83 -9.51 11.17
CA LYS A 169 -4.27 -9.69 11.49
C LYS A 169 -4.67 -8.83 12.68
N SER A 170 -3.92 -8.90 13.78
CA SER A 170 -4.24 -8.15 15.00
C SER A 170 -4.09 -6.64 14.81
N PHE A 171 -3.13 -6.18 14.01
CA PHE A 171 -3.04 -4.77 13.62
C PHE A 171 -4.31 -4.31 12.90
N PHE A 172 -4.75 -5.02 11.85
CA PHE A 172 -5.97 -4.64 11.14
C PHE A 172 -7.23 -4.79 12.00
N THR A 173 -7.23 -5.65 13.02
CA THR A 173 -8.29 -5.67 14.05
C THR A 173 -8.20 -4.43 14.93
N ALA A 174 -7.02 -4.03 15.39
CA ALA A 174 -6.80 -2.82 16.19
C ALA A 174 -7.27 -1.58 15.45
N LEU A 175 -6.88 -1.43 14.18
CA LEU A 175 -7.26 -0.30 13.34
C LEU A 175 -8.79 -0.21 13.12
N ARG A 176 -9.48 -1.35 12.93
CA ARG A 176 -10.95 -1.36 12.85
C ARG A 176 -11.61 -0.93 14.17
N LEU A 177 -11.14 -1.47 15.29
CA LEU A 177 -11.64 -1.10 16.61
C LEU A 177 -11.37 0.37 16.91
N PHE A 178 -10.21 0.88 16.52
CA PHE A 178 -9.87 2.30 16.63
C PHE A 178 -10.88 3.16 15.86
N LEU A 179 -11.13 2.88 14.58
CA LEU A 179 -12.10 3.66 13.79
C LEU A 179 -13.51 3.57 14.38
N LYS A 180 -13.93 2.40 14.86
CA LYS A 180 -15.21 2.23 15.55
C LYS A 180 -15.28 2.99 16.88
N TYR A 181 -14.17 3.12 17.59
CA TYR A 181 -14.08 3.98 18.76
C TYR A 181 -14.19 5.46 18.38
N GLN A 182 -13.54 5.89 17.30
CA GLN A 182 -13.63 7.27 16.82
C GLN A 182 -15.07 7.66 16.46
N GLU A 183 -15.85 6.73 15.90
CA GLU A 183 -17.26 6.95 15.60
C GLU A 183 -18.15 6.92 16.84
N THR A 184 -18.00 5.90 17.69
CA THR A 184 -18.99 5.63 18.76
C THR A 184 -18.63 6.27 20.10
N GLY A 185 -17.36 6.65 20.31
CA GLY A 185 -16.83 7.08 21.59
C GLY A 185 -16.84 6.01 22.70
N ARG A 186 -17.24 4.76 22.41
CA ARG A 186 -17.38 3.71 23.42
C ARG A 186 -16.02 3.31 24.00
N ALA A 187 -15.82 3.57 25.29
CA ALA A 187 -14.55 3.33 25.98
C ALA A 187 -14.08 1.86 25.91
N SER A 188 -15.01 0.89 25.91
CA SER A 188 -14.66 -0.54 25.75
C SER A 188 -14.02 -0.83 24.40
N THR A 189 -14.52 -0.22 23.31
CA THR A 189 -13.95 -0.34 21.96
C THR A 189 -12.55 0.27 21.91
N GLY A 190 -12.36 1.45 22.53
CA GLY A 190 -11.06 2.11 22.63
C GLY A 190 -10.03 1.27 23.39
N ARG A 191 -10.43 0.67 24.52
CA ARG A 191 -9.58 -0.27 25.28
C ARG A 191 -9.19 -1.50 24.44
N ALA A 192 -10.15 -2.10 23.74
CA ALA A 192 -9.86 -3.24 22.88
C ALA A 192 -8.90 -2.89 21.73
N ALA A 193 -9.01 -1.69 21.15
CA ALA A 193 -8.06 -1.19 20.15
C ALA A 193 -6.66 -1.03 20.76
N ARG A 194 -6.56 -0.44 21.94
CA ARG A 194 -5.31 -0.26 22.70
C ARG A 194 -4.61 -1.60 22.96
N ASP A 195 -5.33 -2.57 23.52
CA ASP A 195 -4.76 -3.88 23.89
C ASP A 195 -4.23 -4.62 22.66
N ARG A 196 -4.95 -4.53 21.53
CA ARG A 196 -4.51 -5.11 20.26
C ARG A 196 -3.26 -4.42 19.70
N SER A 197 -3.17 -3.09 19.78
CA SER A 197 -1.97 -2.35 19.38
C SER A 197 -0.76 -2.69 20.23
N LEU A 198 -0.92 -2.77 21.56
CA LEU A 198 0.16 -3.18 22.47
C LEU A 198 0.66 -4.60 22.19
N TRP A 199 -0.26 -5.50 21.84
CA TRP A 199 0.09 -6.86 21.45
C TRP A 199 0.93 -6.89 20.15
N VAL A 200 0.57 -6.11 19.14
CA VAL A 200 1.38 -5.97 17.90
C VAL A 200 2.77 -5.44 18.20
N ILE A 201 2.89 -4.41 19.05
CA ILE A 201 4.17 -3.84 19.48
C ILE A 201 5.05 -4.90 20.17
N THR A 202 4.45 -5.68 21.08
CA THR A 202 5.14 -6.75 21.81
C THR A 202 5.67 -7.83 20.87
N MET A 203 4.90 -8.21 19.85
CA MET A 203 5.37 -9.17 18.84
C MET A 203 6.41 -8.59 17.89
N GLY A 204 6.35 -7.29 17.62
CA GLY A 204 7.33 -6.56 16.81
C GLY A 204 8.77 -6.75 17.27
N GLY A 205 8.99 -6.76 18.59
CA GLY A 205 10.31 -7.00 19.18
C GLY A 205 10.90 -8.39 18.86
N ARG A 206 10.09 -9.32 18.34
CA ARG A 206 10.50 -10.68 17.98
C ARG A 206 10.55 -10.90 16.46
N ILE A 207 9.95 -10.01 15.68
CA ILE A 207 9.79 -10.15 14.22
C ILE A 207 10.03 -8.80 13.57
N PRO A 208 11.25 -8.56 13.05
CA PRO A 208 11.60 -7.28 12.44
C PRO A 208 10.66 -6.87 11.30
N SER A 209 10.11 -7.83 10.56
CA SER A 209 9.14 -7.55 9.50
C SER A 209 7.77 -7.07 9.98
N LEU A 210 7.51 -6.99 11.28
CA LEU A 210 6.32 -6.33 11.79
C LEU A 210 6.52 -4.83 11.98
N ASP A 211 7.72 -4.28 11.75
CA ASP A 211 8.06 -2.89 12.04
C ASP A 211 7.05 -1.85 11.48
N PRO A 212 6.57 -1.92 10.23
CA PRO A 212 5.55 -0.98 9.75
C PRO A 212 4.24 -1.06 10.57
N TYR A 213 3.82 -2.27 10.95
CA TYR A 213 2.66 -2.48 11.80
C TYR A 213 2.89 -1.99 13.23
N VAL A 214 4.11 -2.12 13.76
CA VAL A 214 4.50 -1.64 15.09
C VAL A 214 4.46 -0.13 15.15
N ARG A 215 5.08 0.55 14.17
CA ARG A 215 5.06 2.01 14.07
C ARG A 215 3.62 2.52 13.97
N MET A 216 2.80 1.88 13.14
CA MET A 216 1.40 2.25 12.99
C MET A 216 0.58 1.96 14.26
N SER A 217 0.89 0.88 14.97
CA SER A 217 0.28 0.60 16.28
C SER A 217 0.66 1.63 17.35
N ARG A 218 1.87 2.19 17.31
CA ARG A 218 2.26 3.31 18.20
C ARG A 218 1.47 4.57 17.88
N TRP A 219 1.40 4.94 16.60
CA TRP A 219 0.55 6.04 16.16
C TRP A 219 -0.92 5.88 16.61
N LEU A 220 -1.48 4.67 16.51
CA LEU A 220 -2.83 4.40 17.01
C LEU A 220 -2.97 4.64 18.52
N LEU A 221 -1.94 4.34 19.32
CA LEU A 221 -1.97 4.61 20.76
C LEU A 221 -1.96 6.10 21.07
N ASP A 222 -1.18 6.88 20.31
CA ASP A 222 -1.13 8.33 20.45
C ASP A 222 -2.48 8.96 20.05
N GLU A 223 -3.10 8.46 18.98
CA GLU A 223 -4.43 8.91 18.56
C GLU A 223 -5.57 8.48 19.51
N LEU A 224 -5.43 7.35 20.20
CA LEU A 224 -6.37 6.90 21.22
C LEU A 224 -6.32 7.75 22.50
N ALA A 225 -5.24 8.49 22.73
CA ALA A 225 -5.15 9.44 23.85
C ALA A 225 -5.95 10.72 23.60
N LYS A 226 -6.31 11.00 22.34
CA LYS A 226 -7.12 12.15 21.94
C LYS A 226 -8.62 11.84 22.03
N PRO A 227 -9.49 12.84 22.25
CA PRO A 227 -10.93 12.63 22.23
C PRO A 227 -11.41 11.97 20.93
N PRO A 228 -12.41 11.07 21.00
CA PRO A 228 -13.02 10.47 19.83
C PRO A 228 -13.74 11.55 19.02
N LEU A 229 -13.75 11.42 17.70
CA LEU A 229 -14.38 12.40 16.81
C LEU A 229 -15.91 12.39 16.85
N GLN A 230 -16.52 11.26 17.24
CA GLN A 230 -17.97 11.05 17.36
C GLN A 230 -18.74 11.56 16.14
N PHE A 231 -18.64 10.85 15.00
CA PHE A 231 -19.28 11.20 13.72
C PHE A 231 -20.83 11.11 13.72
N GLY A 232 -21.51 11.27 14.88
CA GLY A 232 -22.93 10.96 15.11
C GLY A 232 -23.92 11.53 14.08
N SER A 233 -25.02 10.78 13.84
CA SER A 233 -26.15 10.97 12.89
C SER A 233 -25.86 11.34 11.42
N GLU A 234 -24.73 11.99 11.14
CA GLU A 234 -24.29 12.45 9.83
C GLU A 234 -23.10 11.63 9.30
N GLY A 235 -22.62 10.63 10.04
CA GLY A 235 -21.54 9.72 9.62
C GLY A 235 -22.04 8.35 9.13
N PRO A 236 -21.18 7.54 8.48
CA PRO A 236 -21.53 6.16 8.13
C PRO A 236 -21.88 5.37 9.39
N HIS A 237 -23.02 4.69 9.42
CA HIS A 237 -23.30 3.69 10.45
C HIS A 237 -22.34 2.48 10.27
N MET A 238 -21.41 2.24 11.21
CA MET A 238 -20.48 1.08 11.19
C MET A 238 -20.85 -0.10 12.10
#